data_AF-A0A820HX40-F1
#
_entry.id   AF-A0A820HX40-F1
#
_cell.length_a   1.000
_cell.length_b   1.000
_cell.length_c   1.000
_cell.angle_alpha   90.00
_cell.angle_beta   90.00
_cell.angle_gamma   90.00
#
_symmetry.space_group_name_H-M   'P 1'
#
loop_
_entity.id
_entity.type
_entity.pdbx_description
1 polymer ?
#
loop_
_entity_poly.entity_id
_entity_poly.type
_entity_poly.pdbx_seq_one_letter_code
_entity_poly.pdbx_strand_id
1 'polypeptide(L)'
;MRYYLILFIRLCILYPIESTIGPGGHKSPSKNRDQTVLSASTDDEQPIVSRSKLQESSQLPHINIFERGLLEEDLTPASILANYQSYCSTCTDVRQFSNPTLIFITPWNNHGYDVAKIFAQKFDYISPVWFNVKR
;
A
#
# COMPACT_ATOMS: atom_id res chain seq x y z
N MET A 1 9.67 -24.88 33.65
CA MET A 1 9.62 -24.86 32.18
C MET A 1 8.33 -25.42 31.58
N ARG A 2 7.87 -26.62 31.96
CA ARG A 2 6.64 -27.23 31.39
C ARG A 2 5.34 -26.47 31.69
N TYR A 3 5.23 -25.81 32.84
CA TYR A 3 4.05 -25.01 33.23
C TYR A 3 3.84 -23.77 32.34
N TYR A 4 4.91 -23.06 31.99
CA TYR A 4 4.81 -21.87 31.12
C TYR A 4 4.41 -22.24 29.69
N LEU A 5 4.86 -23.40 29.19
CA LEU A 5 4.47 -23.90 27.86
C LEU A 5 2.97 -24.23 27.80
N ILE A 6 2.43 -24.86 28.85
CA ILE A 6 1.00 -25.17 28.94
C ILE A 6 0.15 -23.89 29.08
N LEU A 7 0.63 -22.90 29.85
CA LEU A 7 -0.05 -21.62 30.00
C LEU A 7 -0.08 -20.84 28.67
N PHE A 8 1.02 -20.86 27.91
CA PHE A 8 1.13 -20.19 26.62
C PHE A 8 0.20 -20.81 25.57
N ILE A 9 0.14 -22.14 25.50
CA ILE A 9 -0.78 -22.87 24.62
C ILE A 9 -2.24 -22.56 24.99
N ARG A 10 -2.58 -22.49 26.30
CA ARG A 10 -3.91 -22.11 26.76
C ARG A 10 -4.27 -20.66 26.41
N LEU A 11 -3.32 -19.74 26.45
CA LEU A 11 -3.53 -18.34 26.07
C LEU A 11 -3.77 -18.19 24.56
N CYS A 12 -3.08 -18.97 23.74
CA CYS A 12 -3.28 -18.99 22.28
C CYS A 12 -4.61 -19.62 21.85
N ILE A 13 -5.14 -20.60 22.61
CA ILE A 13 -6.41 -21.28 22.26
C ILE A 13 -7.63 -20.49 22.77
N LEU A 14 -7.51 -19.75 23.87
CA LEU A 14 -8.63 -19.02 24.48
C LEU A 14 -8.77 -17.56 24.03
N TYR A 15 -7.79 -17.02 23.30
CA TYR A 15 -7.91 -15.75 22.57
C TYR A 15 -7.98 -16.02 21.06
N PRO A 16 -9.14 -16.44 20.52
CA PRO A 16 -9.35 -16.31 19.09
C PRO A 16 -9.24 -14.82 18.75
N ILE A 17 -8.28 -14.49 17.90
CA ILE A 17 -8.15 -13.16 17.31
C ILE A 17 -9.46 -12.90 16.58
N GLU A 18 -10.33 -12.06 17.16
CA GLU A 18 -11.46 -11.50 16.43
C GLU A 18 -10.88 -10.80 15.22
N SER A 19 -11.00 -11.47 14.07
CA SER A 19 -10.66 -10.92 12.78
C SER A 19 -11.62 -9.76 12.58
N THR A 20 -11.12 -8.54 12.75
CA THR A 20 -11.87 -7.31 12.49
C THR A 20 -12.16 -7.24 11.00
N ILE A 21 -13.25 -7.86 10.60
CA ILE A 21 -13.86 -7.73 9.27
C ILE A 21 -14.48 -6.33 9.25
N GLY A 22 -13.74 -5.36 8.73
CA GLY A 22 -14.26 -4.02 8.45
C GLY A 22 -15.27 -4.07 7.29
N PRO A 23 -16.42 -3.38 7.39
CA PRO A 23 -17.44 -3.44 6.36
C PRO A 23 -17.09 -2.58 5.13
N GLY A 24 -17.36 -3.16 3.96
CA GLY A 24 -18.12 -2.52 2.88
C GLY A 24 -17.59 -1.21 2.32
N GLY A 25 -16.99 -1.29 1.13
CA GLY A 25 -16.59 -0.14 0.34
C GLY A 25 -17.76 0.78 -0.03
N HIS A 26 -17.56 2.08 0.20
CA HIS A 26 -18.30 3.12 -0.49
C HIS A 26 -17.69 3.32 -1.88
N LYS A 27 -18.49 3.07 -2.92
CA LYS A 27 -18.17 3.46 -4.29
C LYS A 27 -18.26 4.99 -4.37
N SER A 28 -17.15 5.67 -4.64
CA SER A 28 -17.17 7.09 -5.01
C SER A 28 -17.63 7.24 -6.47
N PRO A 29 -18.58 8.13 -6.78
CA PRO A 29 -19.02 8.37 -8.14
C PRO A 29 -17.98 9.18 -8.94
N SER A 30 -17.83 8.85 -10.22
CA SER A 30 -16.93 9.53 -11.15
C SER A 30 -17.37 10.98 -11.38
N LYS A 31 -16.46 11.93 -11.17
CA LYS A 31 -16.71 13.35 -11.43
C LYS A 31 -16.43 13.67 -12.90
N ASN A 32 -17.49 13.78 -13.70
CA ASN A 32 -17.45 14.45 -14.99
C ASN A 32 -17.31 15.96 -14.80
N ARG A 33 -16.47 16.55 -15.63
CA ARG A 33 -16.10 17.96 -15.68
C ARG A 33 -17.12 18.69 -16.55
N ASP A 34 -17.86 19.64 -15.97
CA ASP A 34 -18.41 20.79 -16.68
C ASP A 34 -18.53 21.99 -15.71
N GLN A 35 -18.08 23.16 -16.18
CA GLN A 35 -18.08 24.44 -15.47
C GLN A 35 -19.38 25.19 -15.78
N THR A 36 -20.05 25.76 -14.77
CA THR A 36 -20.92 26.95 -14.91
C THR A 36 -21.03 27.67 -13.56
N VAL A 37 -21.06 29.00 -13.61
CA VAL A 37 -20.82 30.01 -12.57
C VAL A 37 -22.13 30.48 -11.90
N LEU A 38 -22.11 30.77 -10.58
CA LEU A 38 -22.56 32.04 -9.91
C LEU A 38 -23.22 31.89 -8.50
N SER A 39 -22.72 32.72 -7.57
CA SER A 39 -23.28 33.34 -6.33
C SER A 39 -23.67 32.56 -5.05
N ALA A 40 -22.83 32.77 -4.03
CA ALA A 40 -23.08 33.28 -2.65
C ALA A 40 -24.14 32.66 -1.70
N SER A 41 -23.67 32.15 -0.53
CA SER A 41 -24.08 32.53 0.85
C SER A 41 -23.33 31.69 1.91
N THR A 42 -23.35 32.18 3.15
CA THR A 42 -22.34 32.08 4.22
C THR A 42 -22.57 30.97 5.28
N ASP A 43 -21.50 30.69 6.02
CA ASP A 43 -21.38 30.28 7.44
C ASP A 43 -21.38 28.80 7.91
N ASP A 44 -20.46 28.60 8.86
CA ASP A 44 -20.30 27.61 9.93
C ASP A 44 -19.34 26.38 9.77
N GLU A 45 -18.27 26.46 10.57
CA GLU A 45 -17.10 25.60 10.74
C GLU A 45 -17.32 24.57 11.86
N GLN A 46 -16.82 23.34 11.72
CA GLN A 46 -16.05 22.65 12.78
C GLN A 46 -15.15 21.52 12.21
N PRO A 47 -13.90 21.36 12.71
CA PRO A 47 -12.83 20.66 12.01
C PRO A 47 -12.73 19.18 12.43
N ILE A 48 -12.77 18.26 11.45
CA ILE A 48 -12.42 16.86 11.69
C ILE A 48 -10.91 16.70 11.55
N VAL A 49 -10.26 16.65 12.72
CA VAL A 49 -8.89 16.23 13.02
C VAL A 49 -8.16 15.58 11.85
N SER A 50 -7.33 16.39 11.20
CA SER A 50 -6.40 16.00 10.15
C SER A 50 -5.49 14.88 10.65
N ARG A 51 -5.63 13.68 10.06
CA ARG A 51 -4.66 12.60 10.18
C ARG A 51 -3.30 13.19 9.85
N SER A 52 -2.43 13.24 10.86
CA SER A 52 -1.18 13.98 10.83
C SER A 52 -0.40 13.68 9.56
N LYS A 53 -0.12 14.76 8.83
CA LYS A 53 0.79 14.82 7.70
C LYS A 53 2.16 14.36 8.18
N LEU A 54 2.43 13.05 8.06
CA LEU A 54 3.80 12.55 8.10
C LEU A 54 4.52 13.24 6.95
N GLN A 55 5.59 13.93 7.31
CA GLN A 55 6.40 14.78 6.43
C GLN A 55 6.63 14.11 5.08
N GLU A 56 6.03 14.70 4.07
CA GLU A 56 6.38 14.54 2.67
C GLU A 56 7.79 15.13 2.52
N SER A 57 8.82 14.32 2.78
CA SER A 57 10.20 14.71 2.51
C SER A 57 10.39 14.73 1.00
N SER A 58 10.11 15.91 0.44
CA SER A 58 10.77 16.53 -0.70
C SER A 58 11.66 15.61 -1.56
N GLN A 59 11.10 15.21 -2.70
CA GLN A 59 11.74 14.53 -3.83
C GLN A 59 12.11 13.05 -3.63
N LEU A 60 11.52 12.21 -4.47
CA LEU A 60 11.87 10.80 -4.60
C LEU A 60 13.34 10.68 -5.06
N PRO A 61 14.09 9.71 -4.54
CA PRO A 61 15.48 9.53 -4.92
C PRO A 61 15.60 9.22 -6.42
N HIS A 62 16.75 9.60 -7.00
CA HIS A 62 17.11 9.32 -8.39
C HIS A 62 18.03 8.10 -8.56
N ILE A 63 18.46 7.50 -7.45
CA ILE A 63 19.38 6.36 -7.41
C ILE A 63 18.69 5.12 -6.84
N ASN A 64 19.13 3.95 -7.31
CA ASN A 64 18.54 2.66 -6.94
C ASN A 64 18.96 2.21 -5.53
N ILE A 65 18.35 1.14 -5.02
CA ILE A 65 18.61 0.62 -3.67
C ILE A 65 20.03 0.05 -3.49
N PHE A 66 20.65 -0.45 -4.56
CA PHE A 66 22.00 -1.01 -4.53
C PHE A 66 23.04 0.08 -4.27
N GLU A 67 22.89 1.22 -4.95
CA GLU A 67 23.76 2.39 -4.79
C GLU A 67 23.54 3.11 -3.45
N ARG A 68 22.32 3.04 -2.92
CA ARG A 68 21.97 3.63 -1.61
C ARG A 68 22.49 2.80 -0.42
N GLY A 69 23.01 1.60 -0.64
CA GLY A 69 23.50 0.74 0.43
C GLY A 69 22.39 0.28 1.39
N LEU A 70 21.14 0.16 0.93
CA LEU A 70 19.99 -0.22 1.78
C LEU A 70 19.81 -1.74 1.92
N LEU A 71 20.67 -2.53 1.28
CA LEU A 71 20.65 -3.98 1.34
C LEU A 71 21.60 -4.43 2.43
N GLU A 72 21.09 -4.50 3.65
CA GLU A 72 21.82 -4.91 4.85
C GLU A 72 21.26 -6.24 5.37
N GLU A 73 22.12 -7.10 5.93
CA GLU A 73 21.67 -8.34 6.62
C GLU A 73 20.98 -8.00 7.95
N ASP A 74 21.50 -7.01 8.68
CA ASP A 74 21.01 -6.58 9.99
C ASP A 74 19.98 -5.44 9.88
N LEU A 75 18.74 -5.77 9.49
CA LEU A 75 17.67 -4.78 9.31
C LEU A 75 17.06 -4.29 10.63
N THR A 76 16.98 -2.97 10.81
CA THR A 76 16.24 -2.36 11.92
C THR A 76 14.83 -1.90 11.50
N PRO A 77 13.80 -2.04 12.34
CA PRO A 77 12.45 -1.55 12.01
C PRO A 77 12.41 -0.05 11.69
N ALA A 78 13.24 0.75 12.37
CA ALA A 78 13.35 2.19 12.12
C ALA A 78 13.84 2.49 10.70
N SER A 79 14.83 1.73 10.19
CA SER A 79 15.34 1.89 8.82
C SER A 79 14.27 1.58 7.76
N ILE A 80 13.45 0.54 8.00
CA ILE A 80 12.34 0.17 7.10
C ILE A 80 11.29 1.27 7.09
N LEU A 81 10.85 1.72 8.27
CA LEU A 81 9.84 2.78 8.39
C LEU A 81 10.31 4.10 7.78
N ALA A 82 11.62 4.39 7.81
CA ALA A 82 12.19 5.56 7.16
C ALA A 82 12.22 5.46 5.62
N ASN A 83 12.33 4.25 5.06
CA ASN A 83 12.62 4.07 3.63
C ASN A 83 11.53 3.37 2.81
N TYR A 84 10.50 2.75 3.42
CA TYR A 84 9.54 1.88 2.72
C TYR A 84 8.76 2.56 1.59
N GLN A 85 8.52 3.88 1.68
CA GLN A 85 7.84 4.65 0.64
C GLN A 85 8.80 5.14 -0.46
N SER A 86 10.11 5.11 -0.19
CA SER A 86 11.12 5.65 -1.11
C SER A 86 11.44 4.63 -2.21
N TYR A 87 11.36 5.07 -3.47
CA TYR A 87 11.79 4.29 -4.63
C TYR A 87 12.52 5.21 -5.62
N CYS A 88 13.37 4.63 -6.47
CA CYS A 88 14.04 5.41 -7.52
C CYS A 88 13.02 5.85 -8.58
N SER A 89 12.73 7.14 -8.65
CA SER A 89 11.75 7.71 -9.58
C SER A 89 12.20 7.62 -11.05
N THR A 90 13.50 7.74 -11.29
CA THR A 90 14.13 7.67 -12.62
C THR A 90 14.47 6.25 -13.07
N CYS A 91 14.27 5.24 -12.22
CA CYS A 91 14.60 3.85 -12.51
C CYS A 91 13.33 2.96 -12.59
N THR A 92 12.14 3.55 -12.72
CA THR A 92 10.85 2.82 -12.69
C THR A 92 10.68 1.92 -13.91
N ASP A 93 11.26 2.32 -15.04
CA ASP A 93 11.32 1.61 -16.31
C ASP A 93 12.47 0.60 -16.40
N VAL A 94 13.54 0.80 -15.64
CA VAL A 94 14.73 -0.07 -15.67
C VAL A 94 14.43 -1.43 -15.03
N ARG A 95 14.55 -2.51 -15.80
CA ARG A 95 14.39 -3.89 -15.31
C ARG A 95 15.73 -4.49 -14.87
N GLN A 96 15.83 -4.84 -13.58
CA GLN A 96 17.04 -5.46 -13.00
C GLN A 96 16.99 -7.01 -12.99
N PHE A 97 15.79 -7.58 -13.10
CA PHE A 97 15.57 -9.03 -13.08
C PHE A 97 15.28 -9.54 -14.50
N SER A 98 16.06 -10.51 -14.99
CA SER A 98 16.04 -10.92 -16.41
C SER A 98 14.98 -11.96 -16.75
N ASN A 99 14.56 -12.78 -15.80
CA ASN A 99 13.59 -13.86 -16.08
C ASN A 99 12.15 -13.32 -16.11
N PRO A 100 11.21 -14.05 -16.75
CA PRO A 100 9.82 -13.63 -16.83
C PRO A 100 9.18 -13.34 -15.47
N THR A 101 8.43 -12.24 -15.38
CA THR A 101 7.77 -11.76 -14.15
C THR A 101 6.27 -11.65 -14.34
N LEU A 102 5.53 -12.29 -13.42
CA LEU A 102 4.08 -12.23 -13.31
C LEU A 102 3.70 -11.48 -12.03
N ILE A 103 2.74 -10.57 -12.12
CA ILE A 103 2.13 -9.93 -10.95
C ILE A 103 0.65 -10.28 -10.80
N PHE A 104 0.21 -10.38 -9.55
CA PHE A 104 -1.20 -10.49 -9.20
C PHE A 104 -1.73 -9.13 -8.76
N ILE A 105 -2.89 -8.75 -9.28
CA ILE A 105 -3.59 -7.53 -8.86
C ILE A 105 -4.96 -7.93 -8.33
N THR A 106 -5.33 -7.41 -7.17
CA THR A 106 -6.61 -7.73 -6.53
C THR A 106 -7.52 -6.51 -6.50
N PRO A 107 -8.85 -6.71 -6.61
CA PRO A 107 -9.81 -5.61 -6.67
C PRO A 107 -10.03 -4.92 -5.32
N TRP A 108 -9.73 -5.60 -4.21
CA TRP A 108 -9.82 -5.04 -2.86
C TRP A 108 -8.58 -4.26 -2.43
N ASN A 109 -7.49 -4.32 -3.20
CA ASN A 109 -6.27 -3.53 -2.94
C ASN A 109 -6.01 -2.58 -4.12
N ASN A 110 -6.67 -1.42 -4.10
CA ASN A 110 -6.54 -0.40 -5.15
C ASN A 110 -5.08 0.03 -5.39
N HIS A 111 -4.24 0.05 -4.35
CA HIS A 111 -2.84 0.42 -4.47
C HIS A 111 -2.06 -0.50 -5.43
N GLY A 112 -2.47 -1.77 -5.56
CA GLY A 112 -1.86 -2.71 -6.50
C GLY A 112 -1.92 -2.24 -7.96
N TYR A 113 -2.99 -1.53 -8.34
CA TYR A 113 -3.09 -0.95 -9.69
C TYR A 113 -2.12 0.20 -9.90
N ASP A 114 -1.91 1.03 -8.87
CA ASP A 114 -0.97 2.15 -8.96
C ASP A 114 0.47 1.64 -9.10
N VAL A 115 0.85 0.66 -8.30
CA VAL A 115 2.15 -0.03 -8.40
C VAL A 115 2.33 -0.66 -9.78
N ALA A 116 1.31 -1.35 -10.31
CA ALA A 116 1.38 -1.97 -11.62
C ALA A 116 1.58 -0.94 -12.76
N LYS A 117 0.99 0.26 -12.65
CA LYS A 117 1.19 1.35 -13.61
C LYS A 117 2.58 1.97 -13.50
N ILE A 118 3.01 2.30 -12.28
CA ILE A 118 4.30 2.96 -12.03
C ILE A 118 5.46 2.08 -12.50
N PHE A 119 5.39 0.78 -12.25
CA PHE A 119 6.47 -0.16 -12.54
C PHE A 119 6.15 -1.10 -13.70
N ALA A 120 5.27 -0.70 -14.62
CA ALA A 120 4.74 -1.56 -15.69
C ALA A 120 5.84 -2.26 -16.50
N GLN A 121 6.94 -1.56 -16.80
CA GLN A 121 8.04 -2.09 -17.62
C GLN A 121 8.89 -3.17 -16.91
N LYS A 122 8.68 -3.38 -15.60
CA LYS A 122 9.35 -4.44 -14.84
C LYS A 122 8.62 -5.79 -14.94
N PHE A 123 7.42 -5.82 -15.50
CA PHE A 123 6.54 -6.99 -15.52
C PHE A 123 6.24 -7.44 -16.96
N ASP A 124 6.20 -8.76 -17.19
CA ASP A 124 5.77 -9.32 -18.48
C ASP A 124 4.28 -9.66 -18.48
N TYR A 125 3.77 -10.11 -17.33
CA TYR A 125 2.40 -10.60 -17.20
C TYR A 125 1.69 -9.96 -16.01
N ILE A 126 0.41 -9.67 -16.20
CA ILE A 126 -0.49 -9.17 -15.15
C ILE A 126 -1.69 -10.12 -15.07
N SER A 127 -1.91 -10.70 -13.89
CA SER A 127 -3.06 -11.56 -13.60
C SER A 127 -4.01 -10.88 -12.61
N PRO A 128 -5.12 -10.29 -13.08
CA PRO A 128 -6.17 -9.77 -12.20
C PRO A 128 -6.95 -10.90 -11.52
N VAL A 129 -7.13 -10.81 -10.20
CA VAL A 129 -7.80 -11.83 -9.37
C VAL A 129 -9.27 -11.46 -9.17
N TRP A 130 -10.07 -11.57 -10.22
CA TRP A 130 -11.50 -11.19 -10.21
C TRP A 130 -12.45 -12.35 -10.47
N PHE A 131 -12.00 -13.33 -11.23
CA PHE A 131 -12.87 -14.39 -11.71
C PHE A 131 -13.01 -15.50 -10.68
N ASN A 132 -14.25 -15.97 -10.51
CA ASN A 132 -14.59 -17.15 -9.73
C ASN A 132 -15.47 -18.03 -10.61
N VAL A 133 -15.13 -19.32 -10.67
CA VAL A 133 -15.92 -20.32 -11.39
C VAL A 133 -16.92 -20.94 -10.41
N LYS A 134 -18.21 -20.80 -10.71
CA LYS A 134 -19.28 -21.45 -9.95
C LYS A 134 -19.70 -22.74 -10.66
N ARG A 135 -19.99 -23.77 -9.87
CA ARG A 135 -20.49 -25.08 -10.33
C ARG A 135 -22.00 -25.12 -10.29
#